data_AF-A0A8T3U2P2-F1
#
_entry.id   AF-A0A8T3U2P2-F1
#
_cell.length_a   1.000
_cell.length_b   1.000
_cell.length_c   1.000
_cell.angle_alpha   90.00
_cell.angle_beta   90.00
_cell.angle_gamma   90.00
#
_symmetry.space_group_name_H-M   'P 1'
#
loop_
_entity.id
_entity.type
_entity.pdbx_description
1 polymer ?
#
loop_
_entity_poly.entity_id
_entity_poly.type
_entity_poly.pdbx_seq_one_letter_code
_entity_poly.pdbx_strand_id
1 'polypeptide(L)'
;MRKHEIPRKKQNETRIFVIFSIRSLISTVIGIMVGIIIGVIPLLLNFQVGMFILVGIFGLLGFIIGTFPVMYIPGIPITKEIQGEYLYNIVFRYYVFKGRRSLKIYSEEE
;
A
#
# COMPACT_ATOMS: atom_id res chain seq x y z
N MET A 1 18.17 -11.00 -36.18
CA MET A 1 18.64 -10.72 -34.81
C MET A 1 17.72 -11.43 -33.83
N ARG A 2 18.21 -12.41 -33.06
CA ARG A 2 17.40 -13.06 -32.01
C ARG A 2 17.34 -12.10 -30.80
N LYS A 3 16.14 -11.63 -30.48
CA LYS A 3 15.89 -10.85 -29.26
C LYS A 3 16.02 -11.81 -28.09
N HIS A 4 17.09 -11.69 -27.33
CA HIS A 4 17.19 -12.36 -26.04
C HIS A 4 16.38 -11.49 -25.09
N GLU A 5 15.16 -11.94 -24.76
CA GLU A 5 14.40 -11.32 -23.69
C GLU A 5 15.17 -11.54 -22.40
N ILE A 6 15.72 -10.46 -21.84
CA ILE A 6 16.30 -10.49 -20.49
C ILE A 6 15.18 -11.02 -19.59
N PRO A 7 15.39 -12.12 -18.84
CA PRO A 7 14.35 -12.64 -17.99
C PRO A 7 14.06 -11.61 -16.90
N ARG A 8 13.03 -10.78 -17.10
CA ARG A 8 12.45 -10.01 -16.00
C ARG A 8 11.98 -11.04 -15.00
N LYS A 9 12.49 -10.98 -13.78
CA LYS A 9 11.99 -11.73 -12.64
C LYS A 9 10.52 -11.35 -12.46
N LYS A 10 9.62 -11.99 -13.21
CA LYS A 10 8.19 -11.91 -12.99
C LYS A 10 8.00 -12.64 -11.68
N GLN A 11 7.85 -11.85 -10.62
CA GLN A 11 7.47 -12.35 -9.32
C GLN A 11 6.16 -13.12 -9.55
N ASN A 12 6.24 -14.45 -9.52
CA ASN A 12 5.16 -15.39 -9.82
C ASN A 12 4.13 -15.36 -8.68
N GLU A 13 3.55 -14.21 -8.42
CA GLU A 13 2.36 -14.09 -7.58
C GLU A 13 1.15 -14.34 -8.49
N THR A 14 0.43 -15.44 -8.25
CA THR A 14 -0.87 -15.66 -8.91
C THR A 14 -1.76 -14.45 -8.63
N ARG A 15 -2.56 -13.99 -9.59
CA ARG A 15 -3.37 -12.74 -9.47
C ARG A 15 -4.19 -12.62 -8.17
N ILE A 16 -4.61 -13.73 -7.58
CA ILE A 16 -5.31 -13.78 -6.28
C ILE A 16 -4.39 -13.44 -5.10
N PHE A 17 -3.12 -13.89 -5.12
CA PHE A 17 -2.11 -13.54 -4.12
C PHE A 17 -1.67 -12.08 -4.20
N VAL A 18 -1.94 -11.36 -5.29
CA VAL A 18 -1.73 -9.91 -5.36
C VAL A 18 -2.79 -9.17 -4.52
N ILE A 19 -4.04 -9.63 -4.58
CA ILE A 19 -5.17 -9.07 -3.80
C ILE A 19 -5.07 -9.49 -2.32
N PHE A 20 -4.64 -10.73 -2.06
CA PHE A 20 -4.37 -11.29 -0.72
C PHE A 20 -2.88 -11.33 -0.36
N SER A 21 -2.11 -10.36 -0.85
CA SER A 21 -0.70 -10.29 -0.49
C SER A 21 -0.61 -10.05 1.02
N ILE A 22 0.41 -10.62 1.68
CA ILE A 22 0.68 -10.34 3.11
C ILE A 22 0.72 -8.83 3.37
N ARG A 23 1.16 -8.06 2.36
CA ARG A 23 1.22 -6.60 2.38
C ARG A 23 -0.15 -5.94 2.43
N SER A 24 -1.09 -6.35 1.58
CA SER A 24 -2.45 -5.81 1.56
C SER A 24 -3.22 -6.24 2.82
N LEU A 25 -2.98 -7.46 3.30
CA LEU A 25 -3.59 -7.94 4.53
C LEU A 25 -3.15 -7.12 5.75
N ILE A 26 -1.85 -6.81 5.87
CA ILE A 26 -1.33 -5.99 6.98
C ILE A 26 -1.93 -4.58 6.95
N SER A 27 -2.00 -3.93 5.78
CA SER A 27 -2.55 -2.57 5.70
C SER A 27 -4.06 -2.54 5.99
N THR A 28 -4.80 -3.57 5.61
CA THR A 28 -6.22 -3.73 5.97
C THR A 28 -6.40 -3.96 7.47
N VAL A 29 -5.58 -4.80 8.09
CA VAL A 29 -5.62 -5.02 9.56
C VAL A 29 -5.34 -3.72 10.31
N ILE A 30 -4.36 -2.93 9.86
CA ILE A 30 -4.08 -1.60 10.43
C ILE A 30 -5.28 -0.66 10.24
N GLY A 31 -5.87 -0.63 9.05
CA GLY A 31 -7.07 0.18 8.77
C GLY A 31 -8.25 -0.20 9.67
N ILE A 32 -8.49 -1.50 9.88
CA ILE A 32 -9.54 -2.00 10.77
C ILE A 32 -9.23 -1.63 12.23
N MET A 33 -7.99 -1.78 12.69
CA MET A 33 -7.58 -1.37 14.04
C MET A 33 -7.84 0.12 14.29
N VAL A 34 -7.47 0.99 13.35
CA VAL A 34 -7.76 2.43 13.43
C VAL A 34 -9.27 2.69 13.41
N GLY A 35 -10.01 1.99 12.53
CA GLY A 35 -11.46 2.09 12.45
C GLY A 35 -12.16 1.68 13.74
N ILE A 36 -11.66 0.65 14.45
CA ILE A 36 -12.22 0.21 15.74
C ILE A 36 -11.98 1.26 16.82
N ILE A 37 -10.79 1.84 16.88
CA ILE A 37 -10.45 2.90 17.84
C ILE A 37 -11.39 4.10 17.68
N ILE A 38 -11.62 4.55 16.44
CA ILE A 38 -12.54 5.65 16.14
C ILE A 38 -14.01 5.22 16.33
N GLY A 39 -14.32 3.94 16.07
CA GLY A 39 -15.63 3.32 16.24
C GLY A 39 -16.13 3.23 17.69
N VAL A 40 -15.30 3.52 18.70
CA VAL A 40 -15.74 3.65 20.09
C VAL A 40 -16.72 4.82 20.28
N ILE A 41 -16.64 5.86 19.46
CA ILE A 41 -17.50 7.05 19.54
C ILE A 41 -18.98 6.72 19.27
N PRO A 42 -19.36 6.06 18.14
CA PRO A 42 -20.75 5.67 17.90
C PRO A 42 -21.27 4.58 18.85
N LEU A 43 -20.38 3.79 19.47
CA LEU A 43 -20.76 2.82 20.50
C LEU A 43 -21.34 3.53 21.75
N LEU A 44 -20.74 4.66 22.16
CA LEU A 44 -21.24 5.49 23.26
C LEU A 44 -22.62 6.10 22.99
N LEU A 45 -22.99 6.23 21.71
CA LEU A 45 -24.29 6.74 21.25
C LEU A 45 -25.31 5.62 21.00
N ASN A 46 -25.02 4.37 21.41
CA ASN A 46 -25.82 3.16 21.14
C ASN A 46 -26.08 2.87 19.65
N PHE A 47 -25.29 3.44 18.74
CA PHE A 47 -25.48 3.30 17.30
C PHE A 47 -24.57 2.20 16.72
N GLN A 48 -24.91 0.94 17.03
CA GLN A 48 -24.11 -0.24 16.65
C GLN A 48 -23.90 -0.35 15.13
N VAL A 49 -24.92 -0.04 14.33
CA VAL A 49 -24.83 -0.13 12.87
C VAL A 49 -23.80 0.86 12.30
N GLY A 50 -23.71 2.08 12.86
CA GLY A 50 -22.74 3.07 12.39
C GLY A 50 -21.30 2.72 12.71
N MET A 51 -21.04 1.98 13.79
CA MET A 51 -19.71 1.46 14.08
C MET A 51 -19.24 0.52 12.97
N PHE A 52 -20.07 -0.44 12.55
CA PHE A 52 -19.70 -1.39 11.48
C PHE A 52 -19.45 -0.69 10.15
N ILE A 53 -20.28 0.31 9.81
CA ILE A 53 -20.09 1.11 8.60
C ILE A 53 -18.76 1.85 8.63
N LEU A 54 -18.44 2.49 9.76
CA LEU A 54 -17.19 3.24 9.92
C LEU A 54 -15.96 2.34 9.85
N VAL A 55 -15.97 1.21 10.55
CA VAL A 55 -14.90 0.21 10.51
C VAL A 55 -14.74 -0.34 9.09
N GLY A 56 -15.85 -0.60 8.39
CA GLY A 56 -15.85 -1.07 7.01
C GLY A 56 -15.21 -0.07 6.05
N ILE A 57 -15.51 1.22 6.19
CA ILE A 57 -14.91 2.29 5.38
C ILE A 57 -13.40 2.38 5.62
N PHE A 58 -12.96 2.41 6.88
CA PHE A 58 -11.54 2.46 7.21
C PHE A 58 -10.78 1.18 6.79
N GLY A 59 -11.41 0.02 6.90
CA GLY A 59 -10.86 -1.25 6.39
C GLY A 59 -10.70 -1.24 4.87
N LEU A 60 -11.69 -0.74 4.13
CA LEU A 60 -11.62 -0.57 2.67
C LEU A 60 -10.54 0.43 2.27
N LEU A 61 -10.41 1.55 2.96
CA LEU A 61 -9.33 2.52 2.70
C LEU A 61 -7.96 1.91 2.96
N GLY A 62 -7.78 1.18 4.07
CA GLY A 62 -6.54 0.46 4.37
C GLY A 62 -6.21 -0.62 3.33
N PHE A 63 -7.22 -1.29 2.80
CA PHE A 63 -7.07 -2.25 1.70
C PHE A 63 -6.65 -1.58 0.38
N ILE A 64 -7.27 -0.44 0.03
CA ILE A 64 -6.96 0.29 -1.18
C ILE A 64 -5.49 0.76 -1.17
N ILE A 65 -5.04 1.29 -0.04
CA ILE A 65 -3.66 1.77 0.16
C ILE A 65 -2.63 0.64 -0.01
N GLY A 66 -2.94 -0.57 0.45
CA GLY A 66 -2.02 -1.71 0.34
C GLY A 66 -2.05 -2.44 -1.00
N THR A 67 -3.18 -2.39 -1.70
CA THR A 67 -3.41 -3.19 -2.91
C THR A 67 -3.16 -2.40 -4.19
N PHE A 68 -3.58 -1.13 -4.25
CA PHE A 68 -3.48 -0.36 -5.49
C PHE A 68 -2.07 0.20 -5.68
N PRO A 69 -1.41 -0.10 -6.81
CA PRO A 69 -0.17 0.57 -7.19
C PRO A 69 -0.43 2.06 -7.41
N VAL A 70 0.60 2.88 -7.26
CA VAL A 70 0.47 4.33 -7.48
C VAL A 70 0.10 4.57 -8.95
N MET A 71 -1.11 5.08 -9.16
CA MET A 71 -1.57 5.52 -10.47
C MET A 71 -0.99 6.90 -10.75
N TYR A 72 -0.56 7.11 -12.00
CA TYR A 72 -0.12 8.43 -12.44
C TYR A 72 -1.29 9.41 -12.36
N ILE A 73 -1.12 10.46 -11.56
CA ILE A 73 -2.07 11.56 -11.45
C ILE A 73 -1.47 12.73 -12.23
N PRO A 74 -2.06 13.17 -13.35
CA PRO A 74 -1.47 14.18 -14.23
C PRO A 74 -1.23 15.55 -13.59
N GLY A 75 -1.75 15.79 -12.37
CA GLY A 75 -1.48 17.00 -11.58
C GLY A 75 -0.27 16.92 -10.64
N ILE A 76 0.34 15.75 -10.43
CA ILE A 76 1.49 15.58 -9.53
C ILE A 76 2.65 14.94 -10.31
N PRO A 77 3.68 15.71 -10.72
CA PRO A 77 4.77 15.20 -11.56
C PRO A 77 5.59 14.09 -10.91
N ILE A 78 5.66 14.09 -9.57
CA ILE A 78 6.26 13.02 -8.75
C ILE A 78 5.62 11.64 -9.00
N THR A 79 4.34 11.58 -9.38
CA THR A 79 3.67 10.29 -9.66
C THR A 79 4.06 9.69 -11.01
N LYS A 80 4.76 10.43 -11.88
CA LYS A 80 5.26 9.95 -13.18
C LYS A 80 6.48 9.03 -13.02
N GLU A 81 7.38 9.38 -12.09
CA GLU A 81 8.59 8.61 -11.81
C GLU A 81 8.31 7.35 -10.97
N ILE A 82 7.20 7.35 -10.24
CA ILE A 82 6.79 6.31 -9.29
C ILE A 82 5.71 5.37 -9.92
N GLN A 83 5.38 5.58 -11.19
CA GLN A 83 4.32 4.85 -11.88
C GLN A 83 4.64 3.34 -11.96
N GLY A 84 3.73 2.51 -11.46
CA GLY A 84 3.89 1.05 -11.49
C GLY A 84 4.66 0.47 -10.30
N GLU A 85 5.14 1.31 -9.38
CA GLU A 85 5.68 0.87 -8.09
C GLU A 85 4.57 0.82 -7.03
N TYR A 86 4.68 -0.13 -6.09
CA TYR A 86 3.73 -0.25 -4.98
C TYR A 86 3.95 0.85 -3.95
N LEU A 87 2.85 1.45 -3.47
CA LEU A 87 2.88 2.52 -2.46
C LEU A 87 3.64 2.12 -1.19
N TYR A 88 3.54 0.84 -0.80
CA TYR A 88 4.29 0.25 0.30
C TYR A 88 5.81 0.39 0.15
N ASN A 89 6.38 0.16 -1.04
CA ASN A 89 7.83 0.26 -1.26
C ASN A 89 8.32 1.70 -1.06
N ILE A 90 7.52 2.68 -1.44
CA ILE A 90 7.83 4.11 -1.28
C ILE A 90 7.81 4.47 0.20
N VAL A 91 6.78 4.04 0.94
CA VAL A 91 6.67 4.28 2.38
C VAL A 91 7.79 3.58 3.14
N PHE A 92 8.12 2.34 2.76
CA PHE A 92 9.23 1.59 3.35
C PHE A 92 10.57 2.25 3.05
N ARG A 93 10.84 2.63 1.79
CA ARG A 93 12.03 3.42 1.43
C ARG A 93 12.10 4.70 2.24
N TYR A 94 11.00 5.46 2.31
CA TYR A 94 10.94 6.69 3.09
C TYR A 94 11.24 6.46 4.57
N TYR A 95 10.70 5.40 5.18
CA TYR A 95 10.97 5.07 6.58
C TYR A 95 12.44 4.69 6.81
N VAL A 96 13.01 3.86 5.92
CA VAL A 96 14.42 3.47 5.96
C VAL A 96 15.33 4.69 5.77
N PHE A 97 15.00 5.60 4.84
CA PHE A 97 15.71 6.87 4.62
C PHE A 97 15.58 7.82 5.80
N LYS A 98 14.42 7.88 6.46
CA LYS A 98 14.21 8.70 7.66
C LYS A 98 15.06 8.20 8.84
N GLY A 99 15.24 6.88 8.96
CA GLY A 99 16.08 6.27 10.01
C GLY A 99 17.59 6.32 9.72
N ARG A 100 17.99 6.27 8.45
CA ARG A 100 19.39 6.34 8.02
C ARG A 100 19.63 7.67 7.29
N ARG A 101 20.15 8.69 7.99
CA ARG A 101 20.52 10.01 7.44
C ARG A 101 21.61 9.99 6.34
N SER A 102 21.90 8.86 5.70
CA SER A 102 22.88 8.77 4.62
C SER A 102 22.26 8.17 3.37
N LEU A 103 22.27 8.99 2.31
CA LEU A 103 21.98 8.62 0.94
C LEU A 103 23.09 7.68 0.43
N LYS A 104 23.10 6.40 0.84
CA LYS A 104 23.83 5.38 0.08
C LYS A 104 22.89 4.82 -0.98
N ILE A 105 22.81 5.60 -2.06
CA ILE A 105 22.83 5.22 -3.47
C ILE A 105 22.42 3.76 -3.75
N TYR A 106 21.20 3.58 -4.25
CA TYR A 106 20.86 2.48 -5.16
C TYR A 106 20.85 3.03 -6.60
N SER A 107 21.97 3.57 -7.05
CA SER A 107 22.19 3.82 -8.49
C SER A 107 22.89 2.63 -9.15
N GLU A 108 23.30 1.63 -8.38
CA GLU A 108 23.98 0.44 -8.88
C GLU A 108 23.45 -0.75 -8.09
N GLU A 109 22.40 -1.38 -8.60
CA GLU A 109 22.13 -2.82 -8.46
C GLU A 109 20.85 -3.10 -9.27
N GLU A 110 21.11 -3.29 -10.57
CA GLU A 110 20.38 -4.03 -11.62
C GLU A 110 18.89 -4.36 -11.43
#